data_AF-A0A0D2DXM7-F1
#
_entry.id   AF-A0A0D2DXM7-F1
#
_cell.length_a   1.000
_cell.length_b   1.000
_cell.length_c   1.000
_cell.angle_alpha   90.00
_cell.angle_beta   90.00
_cell.angle_gamma   90.00
#
_symmetry.space_group_name_H-M   'P 1'
#
loop_
_entity.id
_entity.type
_entity.pdbx_description
1 polymer ?
#
loop_
_entity_poly.entity_id
_entity_poly.type
_entity_poly.pdbx_seq_one_letter_code
_entity_poly.pdbx_strand_id
1 'polypeptide(L)'
;MDRKSFIDLIDSEQDEHFKLLQAFVRAPSTNPPGDTLDAANVLRESLERQGVPVGVIAPQGASKPNLVEDFACGEDDDGDSSGNGGGKKVVMNGHIDVFPVDESRGGEWKHGRGPWSGHNDGKLHLGKGRGGHEGRNGGECDCI
;
A
#
# COMPACT_ATOMS: atom_id res chain seq x y z
N MET A 1 -14.01 15.50 -13.27
CA MET A 1 -14.67 14.23 -12.92
C MET A 1 -15.61 14.50 -11.76
N ASP A 2 -16.83 13.97 -11.78
CA ASP A 2 -17.76 14.11 -10.64
C ASP A 2 -17.59 12.95 -9.63
N ARG A 3 -18.23 13.06 -8.47
CA ARG A 3 -18.12 12.02 -7.42
C ARG A 3 -18.55 10.64 -7.93
N LYS A 4 -19.61 10.56 -8.74
CA LYS A 4 -20.15 9.27 -9.18
C LYS A 4 -19.18 8.58 -10.14
N SER A 5 -18.71 9.30 -11.14
CA SER A 5 -17.72 8.81 -12.10
C SER A 5 -16.40 8.41 -11.43
N PHE A 6 -16.00 9.09 -10.36
CA PHE A 6 -14.83 8.68 -9.56
C PHE A 6 -15.05 7.35 -8.81
N ILE A 7 -16.21 7.16 -8.19
CA ILE A 7 -16.54 5.89 -7.52
C ILE A 7 -16.68 4.75 -8.54
N ASP A 8 -17.35 5.00 -9.66
CA ASP A 8 -17.49 4.00 -10.74
C ASP A 8 -16.11 3.61 -11.31
N LEU A 9 -15.15 4.54 -11.36
CA LEU A 9 -13.76 4.25 -11.75
C LEU A 9 -13.09 3.31 -10.74
N ILE A 10 -13.16 3.62 -9.44
CA ILE A 10 -12.60 2.79 -8.36
C ILE A 10 -13.17 1.36 -8.43
N ASP A 11 -14.48 1.24 -8.63
CA ASP A 11 -15.16 -0.04 -8.72
C ASP A 11 -14.70 -0.82 -9.96
N SER A 12 -14.49 -0.14 -11.09
CA SER A 12 -14.02 -0.77 -12.33
C SER A 12 -12.58 -1.30 -12.25
N GLU A 13 -11.76 -0.75 -11.35
CA GLU A 13 -10.36 -1.12 -11.16
C GLU A 13 -10.13 -2.02 -9.94
N GLN A 14 -11.22 -2.52 -9.33
CA GLN A 14 -11.19 -3.32 -8.11
C GLN A 14 -10.23 -4.53 -8.19
N ASP A 15 -10.19 -5.23 -9.32
CA ASP A 15 -9.31 -6.39 -9.50
C ASP A 15 -7.83 -6.01 -9.43
N GLU A 16 -7.45 -4.85 -9.97
CA GLU A 16 -6.07 -4.35 -9.90
C GLU A 16 -5.71 -3.91 -8.47
N HIS A 17 -6.64 -3.28 -7.77
CA HIS A 17 -6.48 -2.96 -6.35
C HIS A 17 -6.25 -4.22 -5.50
N PHE A 18 -6.99 -5.30 -5.77
CA PHE A 18 -6.77 -6.58 -5.09
C PHE A 18 -5.43 -7.20 -5.44
N LYS A 19 -5.01 -7.20 -6.72
CA LYS A 19 -3.70 -7.72 -7.12
C LYS A 19 -2.56 -6.99 -6.41
N LEU A 20 -2.63 -5.65 -6.35
CA LEU A 20 -1.67 -4.84 -5.61
C LEU A 20 -1.63 -5.22 -4.14
N LEU A 21 -2.79 -5.26 -3.47
CA LEU A 21 -2.87 -5.55 -2.05
C LEU A 21 -2.39 -6.97 -1.72
N GLN A 22 -2.70 -7.95 -2.56
CA GLN A 22 -2.19 -9.31 -2.42
C GLN A 22 -0.67 -9.39 -2.59
N ALA A 23 -0.11 -8.73 -3.61
CA ALA A 23 1.34 -8.67 -3.80
C ALA A 23 2.03 -8.00 -2.60
N PHE A 24 1.43 -6.92 -2.08
CA PHE A 24 1.97 -6.16 -0.96
C PHE A 24 1.93 -6.95 0.35
N VAL A 25 0.85 -7.70 0.62
CA VAL A 25 0.76 -8.63 1.76
C VAL A 25 1.78 -9.75 1.65
N ARG A 26 2.07 -10.24 0.44
CA ARG A 26 3.02 -11.34 0.21
C ARG A 26 4.49 -10.94 0.37
N ALA A 27 4.80 -9.65 0.47
CA ALA A 27 6.15 -9.13 0.65
C ALA A 27 6.38 -8.73 2.12
N PRO A 28 6.94 -9.59 2.98
CA PRO A 28 7.11 -9.29 4.40
C PRO A 28 7.91 -8.00 4.64
N SER A 29 7.52 -7.23 5.65
CA SER A 29 8.16 -5.96 6.01
C SER A 29 8.33 -5.80 7.52
N THR A 30 8.60 -6.91 8.21
CA THR A 30 8.52 -6.94 9.67
C THR A 30 9.60 -6.07 10.31
N ASN A 31 9.23 -5.32 11.34
CA ASN A 31 10.13 -4.49 12.14
C ASN A 31 10.00 -4.87 13.62
N PRO A 32 11.00 -5.54 14.23
CA PRO A 32 12.29 -6.01 13.68
C PRO A 32 12.17 -7.17 12.65
N PRO A 33 13.19 -7.42 11.78
CA PRO A 33 14.49 -6.74 11.66
C PRO A 33 14.42 -5.36 10.98
N GLY A 34 13.28 -5.03 10.37
CA GLY A 34 13.03 -3.77 9.68
C GLY A 34 13.55 -3.77 8.24
N ASP A 35 13.57 -4.91 7.56
CA ASP A 35 13.76 -4.91 6.11
C ASP A 35 12.40 -4.72 5.45
N THR A 36 12.24 -3.62 4.72
CA THR A 36 11.00 -3.23 4.04
C THR A 36 11.18 -3.13 2.52
N LEU A 37 12.35 -3.53 1.99
CA LEU A 37 12.73 -3.32 0.61
C LEU A 37 11.76 -3.98 -0.38
N ASP A 38 11.44 -5.26 -0.17
CA ASP A 38 10.56 -6.00 -1.08
C ASP A 38 9.16 -5.37 -1.13
N ALA A 39 8.64 -4.97 0.03
CA ALA A 39 7.36 -4.31 0.11
C ALA A 39 7.37 -2.91 -0.55
N ALA A 40 8.46 -2.17 -0.40
CA ALA A 40 8.64 -0.89 -1.08
C ALA A 40 8.71 -1.08 -2.60
N ASN A 41 9.37 -2.12 -3.09
CA ASN A 41 9.46 -2.43 -4.51
C ASN A 41 8.08 -2.76 -5.11
N VAL A 42 7.22 -3.51 -4.40
CA VAL A 42 5.84 -3.77 -4.86
C VAL A 42 5.07 -2.47 -5.10
N LEU A 43 5.14 -1.52 -4.16
CA LEU A 43 4.47 -0.23 -4.30
C LEU A 43 5.08 0.61 -5.42
N ARG A 44 6.41 0.70 -5.45
CA ARG A 44 7.16 1.43 -6.47
C ARG A 44 6.79 0.96 -7.86
N GLU A 45 6.86 -0.34 -8.12
CA GLU A 45 6.52 -0.91 -9.42
C GLU A 45 5.05 -0.65 -9.79
N SER A 46 4.15 -0.65 -8.81
CA SER A 46 2.74 -0.34 -9.05
C SER A 46 2.51 1.12 -9.45
N LEU A 47 3.16 2.05 -8.77
CA LEU A 47 3.09 3.48 -9.07
C LEU A 47 3.74 3.79 -10.43
N GLU A 48 4.92 3.23 -10.69
CA GLU A 48 5.63 3.40 -11.96
C GLU A 48 4.80 2.86 -13.15
N ARG A 49 4.10 1.73 -13.00
CA ARG A 49 3.17 1.20 -14.02
C ARG A 49 2.00 2.14 -14.33
N GLN A 50 1.59 2.95 -13.36
CA GLN A 50 0.54 3.96 -13.52
C GLN A 50 1.09 5.30 -14.04
N GLY A 51 2.38 5.37 -14.35
CA GLY A 51 3.03 6.60 -14.83
C GLY A 51 3.33 7.60 -13.72
N VAL A 52 3.26 7.19 -12.45
CA VAL A 52 3.66 8.02 -11.31
C VAL A 52 5.15 7.78 -11.07
N PRO A 53 6.03 8.80 -11.23
CA PRO A 53 7.43 8.66 -10.88
C PRO A 53 7.56 8.40 -9.37
N VAL A 54 8.65 7.76 -8.96
CA VAL A 54 8.86 7.46 -7.53
C VAL A 54 10.29 7.75 -7.13
N GLY A 55 10.49 8.80 -6.36
CA GLY A 55 11.73 9.05 -5.64
C GLY A 55 11.95 8.06 -4.49
N VAL A 56 13.20 7.67 -4.27
CA VAL A 56 13.61 6.78 -3.17
C VAL A 56 14.59 7.51 -2.25
N ILE A 57 14.26 7.62 -0.97
CA ILE A 57 15.11 8.23 0.08
C ILE A 57 15.34 7.22 1.20
N ALA A 58 16.58 6.76 1.39
CA ALA A 58 16.94 5.65 2.27
C ALA A 58 18.03 6.02 3.30
N PRO A 59 17.76 6.90 4.29
CA PRO A 59 18.77 7.39 5.23
C PRO A 59 19.26 6.30 6.20
N GLN A 60 18.47 5.27 6.44
CA GLN A 60 18.81 4.13 7.29
C GLN A 60 19.36 2.92 6.50
N GLY A 61 19.75 3.14 5.24
CA GLY A 61 20.25 2.09 4.34
C GLY A 61 19.19 1.54 3.40
N ALA A 62 19.65 0.81 2.39
CA ALA A 62 18.82 0.36 1.26
C ALA A 62 17.65 -0.56 1.66
N SER A 63 17.74 -1.24 2.80
CA SER A 63 16.67 -2.11 3.33
C SER A 63 15.50 -1.34 3.98
N LYS A 64 15.62 -0.01 4.17
CA LYS A 64 14.61 0.86 4.80
C LYS A 64 14.31 2.09 3.94
N PRO A 65 13.87 1.92 2.68
CA PRO A 65 13.58 3.05 1.81
C PRO A 65 12.28 3.75 2.20
N ASN A 66 12.22 5.06 2.00
CA ASN A 66 10.99 5.83 1.89
C ASN A 66 10.73 6.13 0.43
N LEU A 67 9.50 5.93 -0.03
CA LEU A 67 9.05 6.34 -1.35
C LEU A 67 8.45 7.74 -1.24
N VAL A 68 8.90 8.66 -2.08
CA VAL A 68 8.47 10.07 -2.05
C VAL A 68 8.30 10.54 -3.48
N GLU A 69 7.17 11.16 -3.76
CA GLU A 69 6.93 11.83 -5.03
C GLU A 69 6.12 13.12 -4.81
N ASP A 70 6.39 14.15 -5.63
CA ASP A 70 5.52 15.30 -5.83
C ASP A 70 5.07 15.28 -7.28
N PHE A 71 3.75 15.20 -7.53
CA PHE A 71 3.20 15.19 -8.88
C PHE A 71 1.99 16.11 -8.98
N ALA A 72 1.91 16.82 -10.11
CA ALA A 72 0.81 17.74 -10.38
C ALA A 72 -0.46 16.94 -10.73
N CYS A 73 -1.52 17.16 -9.95
CA CYS A 73 -2.83 16.53 -10.16
C CYS A 73 -3.83 17.59 -10.63
N GLY A 74 -4.13 17.60 -11.92
CA GLY A 74 -5.11 18.50 -12.51
C GLY A 74 -4.55 19.88 -12.88
N GLU A 75 -5.37 20.62 -13.62
CA GLU A 75 -5.17 22.04 -13.87
C GLU A 75 -5.52 22.82 -12.60
N ASP A 76 -4.74 23.85 -12.26
CA ASP A 76 -5.15 24.81 -11.25
C ASP A 76 -6.32 25.69 -11.78
N ASP A 77 -6.83 26.60 -10.94
CA ASP A 77 -7.94 27.49 -11.32
C ASP A 77 -7.62 28.36 -12.57
N ASP A 78 -6.33 28.50 -12.93
CA ASP A 78 -5.83 29.25 -14.07
C ASP A 78 -5.52 28.38 -15.31
N GLY A 79 -5.76 27.06 -15.26
CA GLY A 79 -5.52 26.15 -16.38
C GLY A 79 -4.07 25.67 -16.52
N ASP A 80 -3.21 25.93 -15.54
CA ASP A 80 -1.81 25.53 -15.50
C ASP A 80 -1.64 24.14 -14.86
N SER A 81 -1.19 23.19 -15.67
CA SER A 81 -0.85 21.82 -15.25
C SER A 81 0.61 21.66 -14.82
N SER A 82 1.41 22.73 -14.80
CA SER A 82 2.86 22.67 -14.55
C SER A 82 3.24 22.39 -13.09
N GLY A 83 2.27 22.25 -12.18
CA GLY A 83 2.52 22.02 -10.75
C GLY A 83 3.03 23.25 -9.98
N ASN A 84 3.18 24.39 -10.68
CA ASN A 84 3.47 25.71 -10.09
C ASN A 84 2.21 26.55 -9.83
N GLY A 85 1.06 26.05 -10.25
CA GLY A 85 -0.23 26.65 -9.98
C GLY A 85 -0.50 26.77 -8.49
N GLY A 86 -0.93 27.95 -8.03
CA GLY A 86 -1.11 28.30 -6.61
C GLY A 86 -2.21 27.52 -5.87
N GLY A 87 -2.62 26.36 -6.39
CA GLY A 87 -3.60 25.46 -5.80
C GLY A 87 -3.16 24.82 -4.50
N LYS A 88 -4.11 24.20 -3.78
CA LYS A 88 -3.85 23.57 -2.50
C LYS A 88 -3.07 22.27 -2.68
N LYS A 89 -1.97 22.12 -1.94
CA LYS A 89 -1.20 20.87 -1.88
C LYS A 89 -1.78 19.91 -0.85
N VAL A 90 -1.86 18.63 -1.20
CA VAL A 90 -2.25 17.54 -0.32
C VAL A 90 -1.07 16.57 -0.22
N VAL A 91 -0.67 16.22 1.01
CA VAL A 91 0.39 15.23 1.26
C VAL A 91 -0.26 13.94 1.75
N MET A 92 -0.03 12.85 1.03
CA MET A 92 -0.40 11.49 1.47
C MET A 92 0.81 10.85 2.13
N ASN A 93 0.66 10.37 3.36
CA ASN A 93 1.72 9.72 4.11
C ASN A 93 1.22 8.44 4.77
N GLY A 94 2.04 7.39 4.74
CA GLY A 94 1.79 6.11 5.37
C GLY A 94 3.11 5.37 5.62
N HIS A 95 3.08 4.37 6.49
CA HIS A 95 4.20 3.47 6.74
C HIS A 95 3.95 2.10 6.14
N ILE A 96 5.02 1.35 5.85
CA ILE A 96 4.92 0.06 5.17
C ILE A 96 5.41 -1.10 6.03
N ASP A 97 6.02 -0.85 7.18
CA ASP A 97 6.46 -1.88 8.11
C ASP A 97 5.31 -2.45 8.95
N VAL A 98 5.47 -3.69 9.41
CA VAL A 98 4.52 -4.37 10.30
C VAL A 98 5.24 -5.04 11.44
N PHE A 99 4.52 -5.42 12.50
CA PHE A 99 5.12 -6.26 13.54
C PHE A 99 5.43 -7.69 13.04
N PRO A 100 6.45 -8.34 13.63
CA PRO A 100 6.70 -9.75 13.43
C PRO A 100 5.48 -10.61 13.69
N VAL A 101 5.39 -11.71 12.94
CA VAL A 101 4.34 -12.71 13.09
C VAL A 101 4.99 -14.04 13.46
N ASP A 102 4.35 -14.79 14.35
CA ASP A 102 4.80 -16.14 14.66
C ASP A 102 4.34 -17.10 13.56
N GLU A 103 5.23 -17.39 12.61
CA GLU A 103 4.95 -18.27 11.48
C GLU A 103 4.73 -19.72 11.90
N SER A 104 5.21 -20.13 13.09
CA SER A 104 4.99 -21.48 13.62
C SER A 104 3.51 -21.75 13.91
N ARG A 105 2.72 -20.68 14.07
CA ARG A 105 1.26 -20.71 14.24
C ARG A 105 0.50 -20.49 12.94
N GLY A 106 1.15 -20.63 11.78
CA GLY A 106 0.55 -20.41 10.46
C GLY A 106 -0.71 -21.27 10.20
N GLY A 107 -0.78 -22.47 10.79
CA GLY A 107 -1.95 -23.35 10.70
C GLY A 107 -3.15 -22.91 11.55
N GLU A 108 -2.98 -21.93 12.44
CA GLU A 108 -4.05 -21.39 13.29
C GLU A 108 -4.81 -20.23 12.63
N TRP A 109 -4.32 -19.73 11.49
CA TRP A 109 -5.01 -18.72 10.70
C TRP A 109 -6.26 -19.31 10.07
N LYS A 110 -7.34 -18.53 9.95
CA LYS A 110 -8.70 -18.97 9.54
C LYS A 110 -8.76 -19.75 8.22
N HIS A 111 -7.69 -19.68 7.40
CA HIS A 111 -7.57 -20.39 6.11
C HIS A 111 -6.36 -21.33 6.02
N GLY A 112 -5.55 -21.46 7.08
CA GLY A 112 -4.35 -22.30 7.09
C GLY A 112 -3.27 -21.90 6.09
N ARG A 113 -3.37 -20.70 5.49
CA ARG A 113 -2.43 -20.21 4.46
C ARG A 113 -1.34 -19.29 5.03
N GLY A 114 -1.41 -18.98 6.33
CA GLY A 114 -0.45 -18.11 7.01
C GLY A 114 -0.62 -16.60 6.72
N PRO A 115 0.14 -15.76 7.45
CA PRO A 115 -0.02 -14.31 7.50
C PRO A 115 0.40 -13.57 6.23
N TRP A 116 1.16 -14.21 5.35
CA TRP A 116 1.68 -13.60 4.12
C TRP A 116 1.01 -14.14 2.86
N SER A 117 -0.08 -14.90 2.99
CA SER A 117 -0.71 -15.58 1.85
C SER A 117 -1.30 -14.62 0.81
N GLY A 118 -1.76 -13.44 1.24
CA GLY A 118 -2.56 -12.56 0.40
C GLY A 118 -3.76 -13.30 -0.19
N HIS A 119 -4.43 -14.13 0.60
CA HIS A 119 -5.58 -14.89 0.12
C HIS A 119 -6.76 -13.94 -0.20
N ASN A 120 -7.56 -14.30 -1.19
CA ASN A 120 -8.82 -13.62 -1.47
C ASN A 120 -9.75 -14.65 -2.09
N ASP A 121 -10.90 -14.87 -1.47
CA ASP A 121 -11.94 -15.80 -1.90
C ASP A 121 -13.21 -15.08 -2.41
N GLY A 122 -13.10 -13.78 -2.70
CA GLY A 122 -14.23 -12.94 -3.12
C GLY A 122 -15.10 -12.42 -1.97
N LYS A 123 -14.77 -12.76 -0.71
CA LYS A 123 -15.38 -12.19 0.52
C LYS A 123 -14.34 -11.49 1.43
N LEU A 124 -13.09 -11.43 0.94
CA LEU A 124 -11.85 -10.85 1.47
C LEU A 124 -11.22 -11.54 2.70
N HIS A 125 -9.97 -12.03 2.57
CA HIS A 125 -9.16 -12.48 3.70
C HIS A 125 -7.67 -12.23 3.50
N LEU A 126 -7.25 -11.02 3.87
CA LEU A 126 -5.88 -10.56 3.74
C LEU A 126 -5.15 -10.73 5.08
N GLY A 127 -3.89 -11.15 5.01
CA GLY A 127 -3.09 -11.56 6.16
C GLY A 127 -2.68 -10.43 7.10
N LYS A 128 -1.40 -10.32 7.47
CA LYS A 128 -0.99 -9.30 8.44
C LYS A 128 -1.16 -7.89 7.86
N GLY A 129 -2.02 -7.09 8.51
CA GLY A 129 -2.40 -5.76 8.06
C GLY A 129 -1.36 -4.65 8.23
N ARG A 130 -1.44 -3.66 7.34
CA ARG A 130 -0.67 -2.39 7.34
C ARG A 130 -1.56 -1.14 7.52
N GLY A 131 -2.85 -1.33 7.77
CA GLY A 131 -3.83 -0.26 7.92
C GLY A 131 -4.47 -0.26 9.31
N GLY A 132 -4.06 0.68 10.16
CA GLY A 132 -4.83 1.07 11.36
C GLY A 132 -4.33 0.50 12.70
N HIS A 133 -3.99 1.42 13.60
CA HIS A 133 -3.70 1.29 15.04
C HIS A 133 -3.08 -0.04 15.49
N GLU A 134 -1.76 -0.05 15.39
CA GLU A 134 -0.79 -0.75 16.23
C GLU A 134 -1.35 -1.15 17.61
N GLY A 135 -1.74 -2.42 17.75
CA GLY A 135 -2.34 -3.00 18.95
C GLY A 135 -2.04 -4.50 19.01
N ARG A 136 -1.59 -4.96 20.17
CA ARG A 136 -1.12 -6.33 20.43
C ARG A 136 -2.09 -7.38 19.88
N ASN A 137 -1.52 -8.42 19.26
CA ASN A 137 -2.16 -9.60 18.68
C ASN A 137 -2.60 -9.43 17.22
N GLY A 138 -1.81 -9.98 16.29
CA GLY A 138 -2.30 -10.81 15.17
C GLY A 138 -3.54 -10.41 14.37
N GLY A 139 -3.94 -9.14 14.32
CA GLY A 139 -5.17 -8.75 13.61
C GLY A 139 -5.10 -9.11 12.13
N GLU A 140 -5.98 -10.03 11.73
CA GLU A 140 -6.42 -10.24 10.35
C GLU A 140 -6.98 -8.92 9.81
N CYS A 141 -6.64 -8.56 8.58
CA CYS A 141 -7.35 -7.50 7.87
C CYS A 141 -8.73 -8.02 7.46
N ASP A 142 -9.68 -8.01 8.39
CA ASP A 142 -11.12 -8.07 8.09
C ASP A 142 -11.59 -6.62 7.83
N CYS A 143 -11.63 -6.22 6.56
CA CYS A 143 -12.34 -5.01 6.16
C CYS A 143 -13.80 -5.38 5.89
N ILE A 144 -14.71 -4.73 6.63
CA ILE A 144 -16.18 -4.83 6.54
C ILE A 144 -16.66 -4.42 5.15
#